data_AF-A0A7W1RG98-F1
#
_entry.id   AF-A0A7W1RG98-F1
#
_cell.length_a   1.000
_cell.length_b   1.000
_cell.length_c   1.000
_cell.angle_alpha   90.00
_cell.angle_beta   90.00
_cell.angle_gamma   90.00
#
_symmetry.space_group_name_H-M   'P 1'
#
loop_
_entity.id
_entity.type
_entity.pdbx_description
1 polymer ?
#
loop_
_entity_poly.entity_id
_entity_poly.type
_entity_poly.pdbx_seq_one_letter_code
_entity_poly.pdbx_strand_id
1 'polypeptide(L)'
;MTKHEFLFSPGQWVGEGRITFSSSADHLRFYTKWLITKDAIGNLLCQQHVEMEGGQDRVINAFLVSNITPDSFAIELSNDLLDKVSGKGIIDPQTIAWEFRGHNDFEGFEVYESQANGDYMLHAEYSSLEQFRTIIDGRIWKKST
;
A
#
# COMPACT_ATOMS: atom_id res chain seq x y z
N MET A 1 11.75 16.11 8.22
CA MET A 1 12.04 15.17 7.11
C MET A 1 11.88 13.76 7.69
N THR A 2 11.04 12.93 7.08
CA THR A 2 10.77 11.55 7.53
C THR A 2 12.01 10.70 7.25
N LYS A 3 12.30 9.72 8.13
CA LYS A 3 13.41 8.75 7.89
C LYS A 3 13.07 7.73 6.80
N HIS A 4 11.78 7.63 6.47
CA HIS A 4 11.29 6.69 5.47
C HIS A 4 11.41 7.23 4.06
N GLU A 5 12.05 6.47 3.18
CA GLU A 5 12.07 6.75 1.75
C GLU A 5 10.83 6.21 1.03
N PHE A 6 10.39 5.00 1.39
CA PHE A 6 9.18 4.41 0.81
C PHE A 6 7.98 5.32 1.12
N LEU A 7 7.09 5.46 0.14
CA LEU A 7 5.95 6.37 0.11
C LEU A 7 6.29 7.87 0.09
N PHE A 8 7.38 8.32 0.70
CA PHE A 8 7.68 9.75 0.92
C PHE A 8 8.73 10.38 -0.03
N SER A 9 9.39 9.56 -0.84
CA SER A 9 10.38 10.02 -1.81
C SER A 9 10.06 9.54 -3.23
N PRO A 10 10.15 10.41 -4.25
CA PRO A 10 9.97 9.99 -5.63
C PRO A 10 10.92 8.86 -6.02
N GLY A 11 10.41 7.88 -6.75
CA GLY A 11 11.19 6.71 -7.11
C GLY A 11 10.32 5.54 -7.50
N GLN A 12 10.99 4.43 -7.81
CA GLN A 12 10.34 3.15 -8.11
C GLN A 12 10.66 2.16 -7.01
N TRP A 13 9.63 1.47 -6.53
CA TRP A 13 9.76 0.37 -5.61
C TRP A 13 9.12 -0.86 -6.23
N VAL A 14 9.67 -2.02 -5.92
CA VAL A 14 9.12 -3.31 -6.33
C VAL A 14 8.93 -4.15 -5.08
N GLY A 15 7.99 -5.08 -5.15
CA GLY A 15 7.72 -5.97 -4.05
C GLY A 15 7.13 -7.28 -4.52
N GLU A 16 7.13 -8.23 -3.62
CA GLU A 16 6.49 -9.52 -3.81
C GLU A 16 5.96 -10.04 -2.49
N GLY A 17 5.01 -10.95 -2.55
CA GLY A 17 4.42 -11.53 -1.36
C GLY A 17 3.33 -12.53 -1.65
N ARG A 18 2.49 -12.75 -0.65
CA ARG A 18 1.35 -13.65 -0.71
C ARG A 18 0.07 -12.94 -0.27
N ILE A 19 -1.03 -13.34 -0.89
CA ILE A 19 -2.39 -12.97 -0.55
C ILE A 19 -3.07 -14.23 -0.02
N THR A 20 -3.68 -14.15 1.15
CA THR A 20 -4.44 -15.23 1.78
C THR A 20 -5.87 -14.76 1.99
N PHE A 21 -6.86 -15.57 1.62
CA PHE A 21 -8.28 -15.27 1.82
C PHE A 21 -8.79 -16.04 3.04
N SER A 22 -9.52 -15.39 3.93
CA SER A 22 -10.02 -16.03 5.17
C SER A 22 -10.95 -17.21 4.93
N SER A 23 -11.52 -17.33 3.73
CA SER A 23 -12.45 -18.38 3.33
C SER A 23 -11.80 -19.58 2.66
N SER A 24 -10.49 -19.55 2.38
CA SER A 24 -9.78 -20.67 1.76
C SER A 24 -8.40 -20.88 2.38
N ALA A 25 -7.87 -22.09 2.23
CA ALA A 25 -6.46 -22.38 2.55
C ALA A 25 -5.50 -21.97 1.41
N ASP A 26 -6.06 -21.43 0.33
CA ASP A 26 -5.31 -21.07 -0.86
C ASP A 26 -4.59 -19.74 -0.64
N HIS A 27 -3.39 -19.65 -1.21
CA HIS A 27 -2.62 -18.43 -1.26
C HIS A 27 -2.25 -18.12 -2.70
N LEU A 28 -2.34 -16.85 -3.06
CA LEU A 28 -1.88 -16.35 -4.34
C LEU A 28 -0.60 -15.57 -4.13
N ARG A 29 0.44 -15.85 -4.92
CA ARG A 29 1.59 -14.95 -4.94
C ARG A 29 1.24 -13.69 -5.73
N PHE A 30 1.83 -12.58 -5.32
CA PHE A 30 1.72 -11.34 -6.07
C PHE A 30 3.08 -10.69 -6.25
N TYR A 31 3.16 -9.88 -7.29
CA TYR A 31 4.24 -8.93 -7.53
C TYR A 31 3.65 -7.54 -7.58
N THR A 32 4.34 -6.57 -6.97
CA THR A 32 3.90 -5.17 -6.97
C THR A 32 4.99 -4.26 -7.49
N LYS A 33 4.60 -3.22 -8.22
CA LYS A 33 5.47 -2.11 -8.58
C LYS A 33 4.81 -0.81 -8.17
N TRP A 34 5.55 0.00 -7.43
CA TRP A 34 5.17 1.35 -7.05
C TRP A 34 5.94 2.37 -7.87
N LEU A 35 5.24 3.39 -8.36
CA LEU A 35 5.81 4.60 -8.93
C LEU A 35 5.36 5.78 -8.08
N ILE A 36 6.31 6.45 -7.43
CA ILE A 36 6.06 7.62 -6.59
C ILE A 36 6.57 8.85 -7.34
N THR A 37 5.68 9.83 -7.56
CA THR A 37 6.00 11.13 -8.15
C THR A 37 5.48 12.25 -7.26
N LYS A 38 5.88 13.49 -7.55
CA LYS A 38 5.36 14.69 -6.88
C LYS A 38 4.49 15.48 -7.84
N ASP A 39 3.37 15.98 -7.36
CA ASP A 39 2.56 16.95 -8.10
C ASP A 39 3.13 18.38 -7.99
N ALA A 40 2.48 19.33 -8.66
CA ALA A 40 2.93 20.73 -8.70
C ALA A 40 2.82 21.47 -7.35
N ILE A 41 1.99 20.98 -6.43
CA ILE A 41 1.77 21.57 -5.10
C ILE A 41 2.49 20.81 -3.98
N GLY A 42 3.22 19.75 -4.32
CA GLY A 42 4.09 19.00 -3.43
C GLY A 42 3.46 17.75 -2.81
N ASN A 43 2.24 17.36 -3.19
CA ASN A 43 1.69 16.06 -2.80
C ASN A 43 2.42 14.94 -3.52
N LEU A 44 2.31 13.74 -2.96
CA LEU A 44 2.89 12.54 -3.56
C LEU A 44 1.80 11.74 -4.25
N LEU A 45 2.02 11.50 -5.54
CA LEU A 45 1.17 10.64 -6.36
C LEU A 45 1.85 9.28 -6.43
N CYS A 46 1.17 8.25 -5.96
CA CYS A 46 1.71 6.90 -5.95
C CYS A 46 0.84 5.99 -6.81
N GLN A 47 1.43 5.35 -7.81
CA GLN A 47 0.75 4.32 -8.61
C GLN A 47 1.30 2.96 -8.23
N GLN A 48 0.43 2.07 -7.77
CA GLN A 48 0.76 0.69 -7.46
C GLN A 48 0.16 -0.21 -8.54
N HIS A 49 1.00 -1.03 -9.15
CA HIS A 49 0.61 -2.05 -10.10
C HIS A 49 0.81 -3.41 -9.44
N VAL A 50 -0.26 -4.16 -9.24
CA VAL A 50 -0.25 -5.49 -8.63
C VAL A 50 -0.57 -6.52 -9.71
N GLU A 51 0.28 -7.54 -9.82
CA GLU A 51 0.11 -8.70 -10.69
C GLU A 51 0.01 -9.96 -9.83
N MET A 52 -1.04 -10.76 -10.03
CA MET A 52 -1.22 -12.02 -9.30
C MET A 52 -0.67 -13.21 -10.12
N GLU A 53 0.02 -14.14 -9.45
CA GLU A 53 0.55 -15.35 -10.08
C GLU A 53 -0.59 -16.23 -10.62
N GLY A 54 -0.51 -16.62 -11.89
CA GLY A 54 -1.51 -17.47 -12.54
C GLY A 54 -2.77 -16.76 -13.05
N GLY A 55 -2.90 -15.45 -12.81
CA GLY A 55 -4.01 -14.63 -13.32
C GLY A 55 -3.62 -13.75 -14.52
N GLN A 56 -4.62 -13.29 -15.28
CA GLN A 56 -4.45 -12.16 -16.21
C GLN A 56 -4.77 -10.81 -15.55
N ASP A 57 -5.28 -10.85 -14.32
CA ASP A 57 -5.78 -9.68 -13.63
C ASP A 57 -4.63 -8.81 -13.12
N ARG A 58 -4.63 -7.57 -13.59
CA ARG A 58 -3.74 -6.51 -13.13
C ARG A 58 -4.58 -5.49 -12.39
N VAL A 59 -4.23 -5.26 -11.13
CA VAL A 59 -4.86 -4.21 -10.33
C VAL A 59 -3.95 -3.00 -10.35
N ILE A 60 -4.50 -1.84 -10.70
CA ILE A 60 -3.79 -0.56 -10.65
C ILE A 60 -4.47 0.30 -9.60
N ASN A 61 -3.77 0.55 -8.50
CA ASN A 61 -4.23 1.45 -7.45
C ASN A 61 -3.54 2.80 -7.62
N ALA A 62 -4.32 3.87 -7.58
CA ALA A 62 -3.83 5.23 -7.51
C ALA A 62 -3.99 5.75 -6.08
N PHE A 63 -2.88 6.18 -5.49
CA PHE A 63 -2.86 6.80 -4.17
C PHE A 63 -2.44 8.27 -4.25
N LEU A 64 -3.07 9.10 -3.43
CA LEU A 64 -2.66 10.47 -3.17
C LEU A 64 -2.26 10.59 -1.70
N VAL A 65 -1.01 10.97 -1.44
CA VAL A 65 -0.50 11.25 -0.10
C VAL A 65 -0.34 12.76 0.07
N SER A 66 -1.01 13.31 1.07
CA SER A 66 -1.07 14.76 1.33
C SER A 66 -1.00 15.05 2.82
N ASN A 67 -0.94 16.34 3.20
CA ASN A 67 -0.92 16.80 4.59
C ASN A 67 0.16 16.08 5.44
N ILE A 68 1.36 15.90 4.87
CA ILE A 68 2.45 15.16 5.50
C ILE A 68 3.03 15.98 6.64
N THR A 69 2.98 15.42 7.85
CA THR A 69 3.59 15.94 9.06
C THR A 69 4.70 14.98 9.53
N PRO A 70 5.42 15.27 10.63
CA PRO A 70 6.43 14.34 11.13
C PRO A 70 5.90 12.98 11.59
N ASP A 71 4.63 12.90 12.02
CA ASP A 71 4.03 11.72 12.65
C ASP A 71 2.80 11.16 11.91
N SER A 72 2.31 11.87 10.89
CA SER A 72 1.06 11.49 10.22
C SER A 72 0.95 12.07 8.80
N PHE A 73 0.05 11.48 8.01
CA PHE A 73 -0.31 11.93 6.67
C PHE A 73 -1.77 11.57 6.35
N ALA A 74 -2.34 12.23 5.34
CA ALA A 74 -3.60 11.82 4.73
C ALA A 74 -3.30 10.96 3.50
N ILE A 75 -4.09 9.91 3.29
CA ILE A 75 -3.99 9.05 2.10
C ILE A 75 -5.36 8.89 1.46
N GLU A 76 -5.39 8.89 0.13
CA GLU A 76 -6.57 8.52 -0.64
C GLU A 76 -6.20 7.36 -1.56
N LEU A 77 -7.11 6.40 -1.75
CA LEU A 77 -7.00 5.27 -2.66
C LEU A 77 -8.15 5.32 -3.67
N SER A 78 -7.86 5.01 -4.92
CA SER A 78 -8.88 4.76 -5.96
C SER A 78 -8.36 3.74 -6.98
N ASN A 79 -9.26 2.94 -7.54
CA ASN A 79 -8.97 2.06 -8.68
C ASN A 79 -10.26 1.85 -9.52
N ASP A 80 -10.21 0.99 -10.53
CA ASP A 80 -11.36 0.74 -11.42
C ASP A 80 -12.56 0.05 -10.73
N LEU A 81 -12.33 -0.58 -9.58
CA LEU A 81 -13.34 -1.31 -8.78
C LEU A 81 -13.81 -0.52 -7.56
N LEU A 82 -13.03 0.46 -7.12
CA LEU A 82 -13.20 1.19 -5.88
C LEU A 82 -13.17 2.69 -6.18
N ASP A 83 -14.29 3.35 -5.91
CA ASP A 83 -14.36 4.80 -5.85
C ASP A 83 -13.33 5.36 -4.86
N LYS A 84 -13.14 6.68 -4.84
CA LYS A 84 -12.15 7.29 -3.94
C LYS A 84 -12.47 6.99 -2.47
N VAL A 85 -11.53 6.30 -1.81
CA VAL A 85 -11.55 5.98 -0.37
C VAL A 85 -10.46 6.78 0.33
N SER A 86 -10.85 7.63 1.29
CA SER A 86 -9.92 8.36 2.14
C SER A 86 -9.53 7.56 3.39
N GLY A 87 -8.29 7.75 3.83
CA GLY A 87 -7.69 7.11 4.98
C GLY A 87 -6.71 8.03 5.71
N LYS A 88 -6.19 7.54 6.84
CA LYS A 88 -5.21 8.25 7.66
C LYS A 88 -3.97 7.39 7.87
N GLY A 89 -2.81 8.02 7.73
CA GLY A 89 -1.53 7.40 7.95
C GLY A 89 -0.81 7.91 9.20
N ILE A 90 0.04 7.07 9.75
CA ILE A 90 0.97 7.35 10.84
C ILE A 90 2.40 7.07 10.38
N ILE A 91 3.34 7.81 10.97
CA ILE A 91 4.77 7.68 10.70
C ILE A 91 5.49 7.60 12.04
N ASP A 92 6.10 6.46 12.30
CA ASP A 92 6.99 6.24 13.45
C ASP A 92 8.38 5.85 12.94
N PRO A 93 9.45 5.90 13.76
CA PRO A 93 10.83 5.71 13.26
C PRO A 93 11.11 4.39 12.52
N GLN A 94 10.31 3.35 12.75
CA GLN A 94 10.47 2.04 12.12
C GLN A 94 9.28 1.64 11.25
N THR A 95 8.18 2.40 11.27
CA THR A 95 6.91 1.95 10.73
C THR A 95 6.19 3.08 10.02
N ILE A 96 5.70 2.78 8.82
CA ILE A 96 4.68 3.57 8.14
C ILE A 96 3.43 2.71 8.13
N ALA A 97 2.30 3.25 8.56
CA ALA A 97 1.04 2.53 8.47
C ALA A 97 -0.08 3.47 8.07
N TRP A 98 -1.13 2.94 7.47
CA TRP A 98 -2.36 3.67 7.22
C TRP A 98 -3.56 2.77 7.26
N GLU A 99 -4.72 3.39 7.46
CA GLU A 99 -6.00 2.71 7.50
C GLU A 99 -7.06 3.46 6.72
N PHE A 100 -7.99 2.69 6.17
CA PHE A 100 -9.22 3.16 5.56
C PHE A 100 -10.38 2.71 6.45
N ARG A 101 -11.13 3.69 6.97
CA ARG A 101 -12.26 3.47 7.88
C ARG A 101 -13.49 4.24 7.41
N GLY A 102 -14.68 3.71 7.68
CA GLY A 102 -15.94 4.44 7.49
C GLY A 102 -16.49 4.42 6.07
N HIS A 103 -15.98 3.53 5.21
CA HIS A 103 -16.62 3.20 3.93
C HIS A 103 -17.40 1.90 4.12
N ASN A 104 -18.70 1.91 3.79
CA ASN A 104 -19.59 0.79 4.08
C ASN A 104 -19.11 -0.54 3.49
N ASP A 105 -18.32 -0.49 2.42
CA ASP A 105 -18.00 -1.65 1.61
C ASP A 105 -16.49 -2.01 1.59
N PHE A 106 -15.64 -1.18 2.20
CA PHE A 106 -14.19 -1.35 2.20
C PHE A 106 -13.54 -0.75 3.45
N GLU A 107 -12.97 -1.61 4.28
CA GLU A 107 -12.14 -1.18 5.40
C GLU A 107 -10.88 -2.03 5.47
N GLY A 108 -9.81 -1.44 5.99
CA GLY A 108 -8.56 -2.17 6.14
C GLY A 108 -7.40 -1.27 6.50
N PHE A 109 -6.23 -1.89 6.62
CA PHE A 109 -5.00 -1.19 6.96
C PHE A 109 -3.81 -1.82 6.25
N GLU A 110 -2.76 -1.03 6.09
CA GLU A 110 -1.43 -1.50 5.67
C GLU A 110 -0.38 -1.03 6.66
N VAL A 111 0.60 -1.89 6.93
CA VAL A 111 1.75 -1.64 7.79
C VAL A 111 3.02 -1.99 7.02
N TYR A 112 3.98 -1.08 7.06
CA TYR A 112 5.29 -1.21 6.44
C TYR A 112 6.36 -1.03 7.49
N GLU A 113 7.04 -2.11 7.83
CA GLU A 113 8.13 -2.10 8.81
C GLU A 113 9.48 -2.02 8.11
N SER A 114 10.20 -0.93 8.35
CA SER A 114 11.53 -0.71 7.77
C SER A 114 12.55 -1.73 8.30
N GLN A 115 13.37 -2.23 7.40
CA GLN A 115 14.41 -3.20 7.67
C GLN A 115 15.80 -2.54 7.63
N ALA A 116 16.79 -3.15 8.29
CA ALA A 116 18.15 -2.60 8.37
C ALA A 116 18.83 -2.44 7.00
N ASN A 117 18.37 -3.17 5.98
CA ASN A 117 18.87 -3.11 4.61
C ASN A 117 18.16 -2.06 3.73
N GLY A 118 17.20 -1.31 4.28
CA GLY A 118 16.43 -0.29 3.55
C GLY A 118 15.12 -0.78 2.93
N ASP A 119 14.81 -2.07 3.05
CA ASP A 119 13.54 -2.63 2.58
C ASP A 119 12.43 -2.44 3.61
N TYR A 120 11.22 -2.84 3.22
CA TYR A 120 10.04 -2.80 4.07
C TYR A 120 9.36 -4.16 4.06
N MET A 121 9.01 -4.66 5.24
CA MET A 121 8.07 -5.78 5.37
C MET A 121 6.65 -5.22 5.35
N LEU A 122 5.83 -5.71 4.44
CA LEU A 122 4.44 -5.33 4.28
C LEU A 122 3.55 -6.35 5.01
N HIS A 123 2.61 -5.84 5.77
CA HIS A 123 1.44 -6.58 6.25
C HIS A 123 0.19 -5.73 6.05
N ALA A 124 -0.86 -6.28 5.44
CA ALA A 124 -2.13 -5.60 5.27
C ALA A 124 -3.32 -6.53 5.48
N GLU A 125 -4.40 -5.97 6.00
CA GLU A 125 -5.68 -6.66 6.11
C GLU A 125 -6.79 -5.79 5.53
N TYR A 126 -7.61 -6.38 4.67
CA TYR A 126 -8.77 -5.74 4.07
C TYR A 126 -10.02 -6.59 4.27
N SER A 127 -11.15 -5.95 4.55
CA SER A 127 -12.47 -6.56 4.68
C SER A 127 -13.44 -5.91 3.70
N SER A 128 -14.26 -6.74 3.05
CA SER A 128 -15.41 -6.32 2.24
C SER A 128 -16.73 -6.80 2.84
N LEU A 129 -17.86 -6.34 2.27
CA LEU A 129 -19.24 -6.64 2.74
C LEU A 129 -19.53 -8.12 3.00
N GLU A 130 -18.91 -9.03 2.26
CA GLU A 130 -19.14 -10.47 2.38
C GLU A 130 -18.33 -11.13 3.53
N GLN A 131 -17.70 -10.33 4.40
CA GLN A 131 -16.86 -10.76 5.52
C GLN A 131 -15.64 -11.60 5.11
N PHE A 132 -15.28 -11.57 3.82
CA PHE A 132 -14.02 -12.11 3.36
C PHE A 132 -12.90 -11.15 3.77
N ARG A 133 -11.97 -11.65 4.58
CA ARG A 133 -10.75 -10.94 4.91
C ARG A 133 -9.65 -11.37 3.95
N THR A 134 -8.99 -10.38 3.37
CA THR A 134 -7.80 -10.57 2.56
C THR A 134 -6.61 -10.15 3.41
N ILE A 135 -5.68 -11.09 3.63
CA ILE A 135 -4.43 -10.85 4.35
C ILE A 135 -3.31 -10.83 3.31
N ILE A 136 -2.50 -9.78 3.34
CA ILE A 136 -1.37 -9.60 2.42
C ILE A 136 -0.10 -9.49 3.24
N ASP A 137 0.83 -10.41 3.01
CA ASP A 137 2.19 -10.33 3.57
C ASP A 137 3.18 -10.19 2.42
N GLY A 138 4.16 -9.32 2.56
CA GLY A 138 5.17 -9.17 1.51
C GLY A 138 6.41 -8.41 1.93
N ARG A 139 7.25 -8.15 0.94
CA ARG A 139 8.44 -7.31 1.06
C ARG A 139 8.46 -6.31 -0.08
N ILE A 140 8.85 -5.08 0.22
CA ILE A 140 9.03 -4.01 -0.76
C ILE A 140 10.46 -3.48 -0.65
N TRP A 141 11.11 -3.29 -1.78
CA TRP A 141 12.46 -2.74 -1.88
C TRP A 141 12.56 -1.74 -3.02
N LYS A 142 13.52 -0.84 -2.91
CA LYS A 142 13.77 0.17 -3.92
C LYS A 142 14.28 -0.53 -5.17
N LYS A 143 13.73 -0.20 -6.34
CA LYS A 143 14.20 -0.78 -7.60
C LYS A 143 15.61 -0.25 -7.88
N SER A 144 16.61 -1.12 -7.85
CA SER A 144 17.96 -0.80 -8.29
C SER A 144 17.93 -0.39 -9.76
N THR A 145 18.60 0.70 -10.07
CA THR A 145 18.74 1.25 -11.43
C THR A 145 19.51 0.30 -12.34
#